data_AF-A0AAE7TMC2-F1
#
_entry.id   AF-A0AAE7TMC2-F1
#
_cell.length_a   1.000
_cell.length_b   1.000
_cell.length_c   1.000
_cell.angle_alpha   90.00
_cell.angle_beta   90.00
_cell.angle_gamma   90.00
#
_symmetry.space_group_name_H-M   'P 1'
#
loop_
_entity.id
_entity.type
_entity.pdbx_description
1 polymer ?
#
loop_
_entity_poly.entity_id
_entity_poly.type
_entity_poly.pdbx_seq_one_letter_code
_entity_poly.pdbx_strand_id
1 'polypeptide(L)' 'MLLAVTCLAVGAVPGQASALTAELARKCSALTAKQFPPRELGNPAAGSAKGSGRVQHDYFNKCVANNGNVDAQKPPK' A
#
# COMPACT_ATOMS: atom_id res chain seq x y z
N MET A 1 -13.35 16.35 52.97
CA MET A 1 -13.90 16.16 51.60
C MET A 1 -12.73 15.83 50.69
N LEU A 2 -12.51 14.55 50.38
CA LEU A 2 -11.46 14.08 49.49
C LEU A 2 -11.85 14.42 48.03
N LEU A 3 -11.08 15.29 47.37
CA LEU A 3 -11.17 15.43 45.92
C LEU A 3 -10.06 14.57 45.31
N ALA A 4 -10.46 13.37 44.90
CA ALA A 4 -9.61 12.42 44.20
C ALA A 4 -9.18 13.04 42.86
N VAL A 5 -7.86 13.24 42.71
CA VAL A 5 -7.25 13.55 41.42
C VAL A 5 -7.30 12.28 40.58
N THR A 6 -8.28 12.20 39.68
CA THR A 6 -8.36 11.14 38.68
C THR A 6 -7.21 11.31 37.69
N CYS A 7 -6.25 10.38 37.73
CA CYS A 7 -5.23 10.23 36.70
C CYS A 7 -5.93 10.08 35.34
N LEU A 8 -5.78 11.08 34.47
CA LEU A 8 -6.07 10.92 33.05
C LEU A 8 -5.09 9.89 32.52
N ALA A 9 -5.55 8.64 32.40
CA ALA A 9 -4.88 7.65 31.60
C ALA A 9 -4.84 8.19 30.17
N VAL A 10 -3.70 8.75 29.78
CA VAL A 10 -3.37 9.00 28.38
C VAL A 10 -3.30 7.62 27.75
N GLY A 11 -4.42 7.20 27.14
CA GLY A 11 -4.47 5.99 26.34
C GLY A 11 -3.40 6.11 25.27
N ALA A 12 -2.39 5.23 25.34
CA ALA A 12 -1.45 5.06 24.25
C ALA A 12 -2.25 4.69 23.01
N VAL A 13 -2.42 5.64 22.10
CA VAL A 13 -2.99 5.39 20.78
C VAL A 13 -2.04 4.39 20.12
N PRO A 14 -2.43 3.14 19.82
CA PRO A 14 -1.57 2.23 19.08
C PRO A 14 -1.68 2.61 17.60
N GLY A 15 -1.19 3.79 17.27
CA GLY A 15 -0.90 4.20 15.90
C GLY A 15 0.54 3.83 15.55
N GLN A 16 1.00 2.63 15.93
CA GLN A 16 2.21 2.11 15.33
C GLN A 16 1.85 1.77 13.89
N ALA A 17 2.07 2.71 12.97
CA ALA A 17 2.24 2.36 11.58
C ALA A 17 3.35 1.32 11.54
N SER A 18 3.00 0.04 11.39
CA SER A 18 3.99 -1.02 11.24
C SER A 18 4.82 -0.64 10.01
N ALA A 19 6.11 -0.42 10.22
CA ALA A 19 7.02 -0.12 9.12
C ALA A 19 6.86 -1.21 8.07
N LEU A 20 6.51 -0.79 6.85
CA LEU A 20 6.31 -1.69 5.73
C LEU A 20 7.62 -2.46 5.52
N THR A 21 7.59 -3.79 5.66
CA THR A 21 8.82 -4.58 5.54
C THR A 21 9.36 -4.50 4.10
N ALA A 22 10.69 -4.47 3.96
CA ALA A 22 11.32 -4.42 2.65
C ALA A 22 10.90 -5.61 1.76
N GLU A 23 10.63 -6.76 2.37
CA GLU A 23 10.14 -7.94 1.67
C GLU A 23 8.72 -7.75 1.11
N LEU A 24 7.79 -7.26 1.93
CA LEU A 24 6.43 -6.97 1.48
C LEU A 24 6.41 -5.87 0.41
N ALA A 25 7.20 -4.81 0.58
CA ALA A 25 7.34 -3.77 -0.45
C ALA A 25 7.81 -4.35 -1.78
N ARG A 26 8.88 -5.17 -1.78
CA ARG A 26 9.39 -5.84 -3.00
C ARG A 26 8.33 -6.71 -3.66
N LYS A 27 7.61 -7.51 -2.88
CA LYS A 27 6.53 -8.37 -3.37
C LYS A 27 5.43 -7.54 -4.05
N CYS A 28 4.96 -6.49 -3.39
CA CYS A 28 3.90 -5.64 -3.93
C CYS A 28 4.35 -4.82 -5.14
N SER A 29 5.60 -4.37 -5.20
CA SER A 29 6.16 -3.74 -6.39
C SER A 29 6.21 -4.70 -7.57
N ALA A 30 6.62 -5.96 -7.36
CA ALA A 30 6.65 -6.98 -8.41
C ALA A 30 5.24 -7.32 -8.93
N LEU A 31 4.24 -7.43 -8.04
CA LEU A 31 2.86 -7.66 -8.43
C LEU A 31 2.28 -6.46 -9.20
N THR A 32 2.61 -5.24 -8.78
CA THR A 32 2.20 -4.01 -9.48
C THR A 32 2.81 -3.95 -10.89
N ALA A 33 4.12 -4.22 -11.03
CA ALA A 33 4.77 -4.24 -12.34
C ALA A 33 4.20 -5.31 -13.30
N LYS A 34 3.82 -6.48 -12.77
CA LYS A 34 3.14 -7.54 -13.56
C LYS A 34 1.75 -7.11 -14.02
N GLN A 35 0.98 -6.46 -13.15
CA GLN A 35 -0.37 -6.00 -13.44
C GLN A 35 -0.38 -4.82 -14.42
N PHE A 36 0.63 -3.95 -14.30
CA PHE A 36 0.75 -2.68 -15.01
C PHE A 36 2.06 -2.63 -15.81
N PRO A 37 2.19 -3.44 -16.88
CA PRO A 37 3.38 -3.43 -17.72
C PRO A 37 3.57 -2.05 -18.38
N PRO A 38 4.80 -1.64 -18.70
CA PRO A 38 5.08 -0.42 -19.45
C PRO A 38 4.36 -0.40 -20.82
N ARG A 39 3.98 0.79 -21.31
CA ARG A 39 3.48 0.96 -22.68
C ARG A 39 4.55 0.66 -23.73
N GLU A 40 5.73 1.21 -23.49
CA GLU A 40 6.87 1.11 -24.38
C GLU A 40 7.98 0.35 -23.65
N LEU A 41 8.49 -0.71 -24.28
CA LEU A 41 9.54 -1.52 -23.69
C LEU A 41 10.79 -0.65 -23.49
N GLY A 42 11.31 -0.61 -22.25
CA GLY A 42 12.51 0.17 -21.93
C GLY A 42 12.31 1.68 -21.76
N ASN A 43 11.07 2.20 -21.83
CA ASN A 43 10.77 3.60 -21.56
C ASN A 43 9.83 3.77 -20.36
N PRO A 44 10.38 4.01 -19.14
CA PRO A 44 9.58 4.22 -17.94
C PRO A 44 8.62 5.44 -18.02
N ALA A 45 8.94 6.45 -18.83
CA ALA A 45 8.13 7.66 -18.94
C ALA A 45 6.84 7.45 -19.75
N ALA A 46 6.73 6.37 -20.53
CA ALA A 46 5.53 6.04 -21.28
C ALA A 46 4.33 5.64 -20.39
N GLY A 47 4.58 5.44 -19.09
CA GLY A 47 3.59 4.95 -18.14
C GLY A 47 3.19 3.49 -18.42
N SER A 48 2.09 3.06 -17.81
CA SER A 48 1.62 1.67 -17.99
C SER A 48 0.64 1.53 -19.16
N ALA A 49 0.74 0.42 -19.89
CA ALA A 49 -0.26 -0.04 -20.84
C ALA A 49 -1.65 -0.24 -20.23
N LYS A 50 -1.74 -0.33 -18.91
CA LYS A 50 -2.97 -0.53 -18.16
C LYS A 50 -3.11 0.57 -17.10
N GLY A 51 -4.22 1.32 -17.14
CA GLY A 51 -4.52 2.35 -16.13
C GLY A 51 -3.53 3.53 -16.06
N SER A 52 -3.65 4.31 -14.98
CA SER A 52 -2.83 5.50 -14.69
C SER A 52 -1.87 5.24 -13.53
N GLY A 53 -0.93 6.17 -13.28
CA GLY A 53 -0.03 6.09 -12.11
C GLY A 53 -0.79 6.05 -10.78
N ARG A 54 -1.96 6.71 -10.70
CA ARG A 54 -2.81 6.67 -9.51
C ARG A 54 -3.37 5.27 -9.26
N VAL A 55 -3.87 4.60 -10.30
CA VAL A 55 -4.39 3.24 -10.20
C VAL A 55 -3.30 2.24 -9.80
N GLN A 56 -2.06 2.44 -10.27
CA GLN A 56 -0.91 1.64 -9.85
C GLN A 56 -0.61 1.81 -8.35
N HIS A 57 -0.62 3.05 -7.86
CA HIS A 57 -0.38 3.35 -6.45
C HIS A 57 -1.48 2.76 -5.54
N ASP A 58 -2.75 2.88 -5.95
CA ASP A 58 -3.88 2.30 -5.22
C ASP A 58 -3.79 0.77 -5.16
N TYR A 59 -3.36 0.12 -6.24
CA TYR A 59 -3.12 -1.32 -6.26
C TYR A 59 -1.98 -1.73 -5.33
N PHE A 60 -0.86 -0.99 -5.33
CA PHE A 60 0.25 -1.23 -4.41
C PHE A 60 -0.22 -1.11 -2.94
N ASN A 61 -0.96 -0.05 -2.61
CA ASN A 61 -1.49 0.15 -1.26
C ASN A 61 -2.43 -0.98 -0.84
N LYS A 62 -3.32 -1.43 -1.74
CA LYS A 62 -4.18 -2.59 -1.52
C LYS A 62 -3.36 -3.86 -1.28
N CYS A 63 -2.29 -4.05 -2.04
CA CYS A 63 -1.36 -5.17 -1.84
C CYS A 63 -0.72 -5.14 -0.45
N VAL A 64 -0.24 -3.99 -0.02
CA VAL A 64 0.36 -3.80 1.31
C VAL A 64 -0.67 -4.07 2.42
N ALA A 65 -1.87 -3.49 2.30
CA ALA A 65 -2.96 -3.69 3.25
C ALA A 65 -3.39 -5.15 3.38
N ASN A 66 -3.27 -5.93 2.29
CA ASN A 66 -3.58 -7.35 2.26
C ASN A 66 -2.35 -8.25 2.45
N ASN A 67 -1.25 -7.74 3.01
CA ASN A 67 -0.03 -8.49 3.28
C ASN A 67 0.51 -9.27 2.05
N GLY A 68 0.41 -8.66 0.87
CA GLY A 68 0.89 -9.22 -0.38
C GLY A 68 -0.06 -10.21 -1.04
N ASN A 69 -1.30 -10.34 -0.56
CA ASN A 69 -2.32 -11.16 -1.18
C ASN A 69 -3.33 -10.28 -1.95
N VAL A 70 -3.11 -10.14 -3.25
CA VAL A 70 -4.04 -9.47 -4.16
C VAL A 70 -4.35 -10.41 -5.30
N ASP A 71 -5.64 -10.67 -5.50
CA ASP A 71 -6.09 -11.32 -6.72
C ASP A 71 -5.61 -10.50 -7.91
N ALA A 72 -5.11 -11.18 -8.94
CA ALA A 72 -4.78 -10.56 -10.22
C ALA A 72 -6.07 -10.02 -10.84
N GLN A 73 -6.50 -8.84 -10.39
CA GLN A 73 -7.70 -8.20 -10.91
C GLN A 73 -7.50 -7.99 -12.39
N LYS A 74 -8.50 -8.42 -13.18
CA LYS A 74 -8.56 -8.17 -14.61
C LYS A 74 -8.27 -6.68 -14.86
N PRO A 75 -7.36 -6.33 -15.77
CA PRO A 75 -7.01 -4.94 -16.00
C PRO A 75 -8.28 -4.12 -16.30
N PRO A 76 -8.40 -2.90 -15.75
CA PRO A 76 -9.52 -2.03 -16.08
C PRO A 76 -9.54 -1.81 -17.60
N LYS A 77 -10.74 -1.94 -18.18
CA LYS A 77 -11.01 -1.78 -19.61
C LYS A 77 -10.70 -0.37 -20.07
#